data_AF-A0A0J8RZR7-F1
#
_entry.id   AF-A0A0J8RZR7-F1
#
_cell.length_a   1.000
_cell.length_b   1.000
_cell.length_c   1.000
_cell.angle_alpha   90.00
_cell.angle_beta   90.00
_cell.angle_gamma   90.00
#
_symmetry.space_group_name_H-M   'P 1'
#
loop_
_entity.id
_entity.type
_entity.pdbx_description
1 polymer ?
#
loop_
_entity_poly.entity_id
_entity_poly.type
_entity_poly.pdbx_seq_one_letter_code
_entity_poly.pdbx_strand_id
1 'polypeptide(L)'
;MLCCHPTRTHRSRMMPLVSWIQMLFGGITALGFCHDDHLGQCLAHFIMGSAFIAYAIILTILLLVGQVWLRRTGRSQEFFDSLVITLWGCINTFTEHRWGQPWRHNDMQHTSMGIIWWCAGLLGLWLSRRRNGRPRRNIFPAIVILLTGYAMSSHPQHLPLSAMVHSVFGYTLMAAGAARIVEICFVLKDRSAVSDDGTEASSFQYLTPFLLYASGFLFMGATEEQMELLSNAGIDHVSYILVLYSVACIMFLFINILLHIYGVHAFPETAKYNRGARMARNGSRQRPPQYRSSTSFALERFQLESPQVNGLIRTPSQTEQIRDAQEFELEGLIGAADKDRDEEDSPVTPTPPPVPPKPEV
;
A
#
# COMPACT_ATOMS: atom_id res chain seq x y z
N MET A 1 -10.83 -18.44 -33.14
CA MET A 1 -9.87 -18.45 -34.28
C MET A 1 -9.15 -17.10 -34.29
N LEU A 2 -8.00 -17.01 -33.64
CA LEU A 2 -7.06 -15.88 -33.70
C LEU A 2 -5.67 -16.51 -33.59
N CYS A 3 -5.12 -16.86 -34.74
CA CYS A 3 -3.79 -17.45 -34.86
C CYS A 3 -2.73 -16.51 -34.30
N CYS A 4 -1.86 -17.08 -33.46
CA CYS A 4 -0.56 -16.56 -33.09
C CYS A 4 0.23 -16.16 -34.34
N HIS A 5 0.34 -14.86 -34.61
CA HIS A 5 1.42 -14.31 -35.43
C HIS A 5 2.50 -13.78 -34.46
N PRO A 6 3.74 -14.29 -34.49
CA PRO A 6 4.78 -13.92 -33.52
C PRO A 6 5.24 -12.45 -33.61
N THR A 7 4.86 -11.72 -34.66
CA THR A 7 5.15 -10.28 -34.82
C THR A 7 4.11 -9.37 -34.13
N ARG A 8 2.94 -9.88 -33.75
CA ARG A 8 1.88 -9.12 -33.05
C ARG A 8 2.07 -9.06 -31.53
N THR A 9 2.85 -9.96 -30.95
CA THR A 9 3.01 -10.10 -29.48
C THR A 9 3.98 -9.10 -28.87
N HIS A 10 5.02 -8.67 -29.58
CA HIS A 10 5.95 -7.66 -29.05
C HIS A 10 5.31 -6.27 -28.98
N ARG A 11 4.57 -5.89 -30.03
CA ARG A 11 3.87 -4.60 -30.09
C ARG A 11 2.84 -4.45 -28.97
N SER A 12 2.04 -5.49 -28.71
CA SER A 12 1.03 -5.45 -27.64
C SER A 12 1.62 -5.42 -26.24
N ARG A 13 2.82 -5.98 -26.02
CA ARG A 13 3.52 -5.95 -24.72
C ARG A 13 4.09 -4.58 -24.38
N MET A 14 4.43 -3.76 -25.39
CA MET A 14 4.96 -2.41 -25.20
C MET A 14 3.88 -1.34 -25.05
N MET A 15 2.63 -1.62 -25.46
CA MET A 15 1.54 -0.64 -25.44
C MET A 15 1.32 0.00 -24.05
N PRO A 16 1.27 -0.74 -22.92
CA PRO A 16 1.08 -0.11 -21.61
C PRO A 16 2.16 0.92 -21.26
N LEU A 17 3.41 0.65 -21.63
CA LEU A 17 4.53 1.57 -21.41
C LEU A 17 4.40 2.82 -22.28
N VAL A 18 4.09 2.65 -23.57
CA VAL A 18 3.90 3.79 -24.49
C VAL A 18 2.72 4.64 -24.05
N SER A 19 1.61 4.02 -23.64
CA SER A 19 0.44 4.74 -23.11
C SER A 19 0.77 5.52 -21.84
N TRP A 20 1.52 4.93 -20.89
CA TRP A 20 1.97 5.63 -19.69
C TRP A 20 2.82 6.85 -20.02
N ILE A 21 3.84 6.66 -20.86
CA ILE A 21 4.73 7.73 -21.31
C ILE A 21 3.93 8.85 -21.99
N GLN A 22 3.00 8.51 -22.88
CA GLN A 22 2.15 9.49 -23.56
C GLN A 22 1.26 10.28 -22.59
N MET A 23 0.67 9.64 -21.58
CA MET A 23 -0.14 10.32 -20.57
C MET A 23 0.71 11.29 -19.73
N LEU A 24 1.92 10.88 -19.33
CA LEU A 24 2.83 11.74 -18.59
C LEU A 24 3.24 12.97 -19.39
N PHE A 25 3.75 12.78 -20.61
CA PHE A 25 4.13 13.90 -21.46
C PHE A 25 2.94 14.78 -21.81
N GLY A 26 1.76 14.20 -22.04
CA GLY A 26 0.52 14.96 -22.22
C GLY A 26 0.21 15.87 -21.03
N GLY A 27 0.33 15.36 -19.80
CA GLY A 27 0.12 16.14 -18.57
C GLY A 27 1.17 17.25 -18.39
N ILE A 28 2.45 16.92 -18.56
CA ILE A 28 3.56 17.87 -18.43
C ILE A 28 3.40 19.01 -19.45
N THR A 29 3.15 18.68 -20.72
CA THR A 29 2.97 19.68 -21.79
C THR A 29 1.70 20.50 -21.59
N ALA A 30 0.61 19.92 -21.09
CA ALA A 30 -0.64 20.67 -20.85
C ALA A 30 -0.51 21.70 -19.72
N LEU A 31 0.30 21.42 -18.70
CA LEU A 31 0.54 22.33 -17.56
C LEU A 31 1.71 23.29 -17.78
N GLY A 32 2.57 23.00 -18.77
CA GLY A 32 3.75 23.81 -19.05
C GLY A 32 4.89 23.64 -18.03
N PHE A 33 4.90 22.53 -17.29
CA PHE A 33 5.93 22.24 -16.28
C PHE A 33 7.21 21.68 -16.88
N CYS A 34 8.25 21.61 -16.04
CA CYS A 34 9.52 20.92 -16.28
C CYS A 34 10.42 21.63 -17.30
N HIS A 35 10.42 22.96 -17.26
CA HIS A 35 11.31 23.80 -18.07
C HIS A 35 12.48 24.33 -17.22
N ASP A 36 13.56 24.71 -17.90
CA ASP A 36 14.71 25.40 -17.34
C ASP A 36 15.27 24.75 -16.06
N ASP A 37 15.39 25.53 -14.97
CA ASP A 37 16.03 25.11 -13.72
C ASP A 37 15.22 24.06 -12.94
N HIS A 38 13.94 23.88 -13.26
CA HIS A 38 13.06 22.89 -12.60
C HIS A 38 13.13 21.50 -13.23
N LEU A 39 13.77 21.35 -14.40
CA LEU A 39 13.80 20.10 -15.16
C LEU A 39 14.35 18.92 -14.34
N GLY A 40 15.43 19.14 -13.59
CA GLY A 40 16.07 18.08 -12.79
C GLY A 40 15.16 17.57 -11.66
N GLN A 41 14.50 18.50 -10.94
CA GLN A 41 13.58 18.18 -9.86
C GLN A 41 12.35 17.45 -10.40
N CYS A 42 11.76 17.98 -11.49
CA CYS A 42 10.63 17.35 -12.16
C CYS A 42 10.96 15.93 -12.62
N LEU A 43 12.11 15.73 -13.29
CA LEU A 43 12.52 14.42 -13.79
C LEU A 43 12.64 13.40 -12.64
N ALA A 44 13.22 13.80 -11.51
CA ALA A 44 13.31 12.95 -10.33
C ALA A 44 11.91 12.50 -9.84
N HIS A 45 10.95 13.43 -9.76
CA HIS A 45 9.59 13.17 -9.28
C HIS A 45 8.81 12.26 -10.22
N PHE A 46 8.83 12.54 -11.52
CA PHE A 46 8.11 11.73 -12.50
C PHE A 46 8.73 10.33 -12.71
N ILE A 47 10.07 10.21 -12.76
CA ILE A 47 10.72 8.91 -12.94
C ILE A 47 10.53 8.04 -11.71
N MET A 48 10.86 8.54 -10.51
CA MET A 48 10.75 7.72 -9.29
C MET A 48 9.30 7.44 -8.93
N GLY A 49 8.40 8.40 -9.09
CA GLY A 49 6.98 8.20 -8.85
C GLY A 49 6.37 7.18 -9.83
N SER A 50 6.75 7.24 -11.11
CA SER A 50 6.39 6.20 -12.09
C SER A 50 6.97 4.84 -11.73
N ALA A 51 8.18 4.77 -11.18
CA ALA A 51 8.80 3.53 -10.75
C ALA A 51 8.01 2.87 -9.60
N PHE A 52 7.51 3.65 -8.63
CA PHE A 52 6.62 3.14 -7.58
C PHE A 52 5.32 2.58 -8.16
N ILE A 53 4.68 3.29 -9.10
CA ILE A 53 3.44 2.82 -9.76
C ILE A 53 3.73 1.54 -10.57
N ALA A 54 4.82 1.50 -11.34
CA ALA A 54 5.22 0.33 -12.09
C ALA A 54 5.48 -0.88 -11.17
N TYR A 55 6.17 -0.66 -10.05
CA TYR A 55 6.38 -1.70 -9.04
C TYR A 55 5.05 -2.18 -8.43
N ALA A 56 4.13 -1.28 -8.11
CA ALA A 56 2.79 -1.62 -7.63
C ALA A 56 1.99 -2.46 -8.65
N ILE A 57 2.06 -2.13 -9.94
CA ILE A 57 1.46 -2.92 -11.03
C ILE A 57 2.08 -4.32 -11.07
N ILE A 58 3.41 -4.42 -11.02
CA ILE A 58 4.12 -5.72 -11.02
C ILE A 58 3.69 -6.56 -9.81
N LEU A 59 3.61 -5.97 -8.61
CA LEU A 59 3.13 -6.68 -7.42
C LEU A 59 1.69 -7.15 -7.57
N THR A 60 0.81 -6.34 -8.17
CA THR A 60 -0.58 -6.71 -8.42
C THR A 60 -0.67 -7.87 -9.44
N ILE A 61 0.14 -7.84 -10.49
CA ILE A 61 0.25 -8.94 -11.47
C ILE A 61 0.72 -10.22 -10.76
N LEU A 62 1.78 -10.14 -9.95
CA LEU A 62 2.32 -11.28 -9.23
C LEU A 62 1.32 -11.86 -8.24
N LEU A 63 0.56 -11.01 -7.56
CA LEU A 63 -0.50 -11.41 -6.63
C LEU A 63 -1.62 -12.17 -7.34
N LEU A 64 -2.13 -11.67 -8.47
CA LEU A 64 -3.35 -12.20 -9.10
C LEU A 64 -3.10 -13.31 -10.13
N VAL A 65 -2.03 -13.23 -10.92
CA VAL A 65 -1.81 -14.14 -12.06
C VAL A 65 -0.36 -14.60 -12.23
N GLY A 66 0.59 -14.04 -11.47
CA GLY A 66 2.02 -14.32 -11.64
C GLY A 66 2.57 -15.47 -10.80
N GLN A 67 1.77 -16.08 -9.92
CA GLN A 67 2.23 -17.16 -9.03
C GLN A 67 2.80 -18.37 -9.78
N VAL A 68 2.17 -18.77 -10.90
CA VAL A 68 2.66 -19.88 -11.73
C VAL A 68 4.02 -19.56 -12.36
N TRP A 69 4.19 -18.33 -12.85
CA TRP A 69 5.45 -17.87 -13.41
C TRP A 69 6.55 -17.88 -12.34
N LEU A 70 6.27 -17.35 -11.15
CA LEU A 70 7.23 -17.29 -10.06
C LEU A 70 7.71 -18.70 -9.65
N ARG A 71 6.78 -19.66 -9.52
CA ARG A 71 7.12 -21.07 -9.22
C ARG A 71 8.05 -21.69 -10.27
N ARG A 72 7.89 -21.37 -11.55
CA ARG A 72 8.74 -21.87 -12.64
C ARG A 72 10.17 -21.32 -12.61
N THR A 73 10.36 -20.08 -12.12
CA THR A 73 11.71 -19.48 -12.04
C THR A 73 12.60 -20.13 -10.98
N GLY A 74 12.00 -20.81 -9.99
CA GLY A 74 12.75 -21.33 -8.83
C GLY A 74 13.36 -20.23 -7.95
N ARG A 75 12.86 -18.98 -8.06
CA ARG A 75 13.27 -17.82 -7.25
C ARG A 75 12.09 -17.28 -6.46
N SER A 76 12.35 -16.71 -5.28
CA SER A 76 11.34 -15.96 -4.53
C SER A 76 11.12 -14.60 -5.19
N GLN A 77 9.98 -13.98 -4.94
CA GLN A 77 9.72 -12.62 -5.44
C GLN A 77 10.79 -11.65 -4.91
N GLU A 78 11.14 -11.81 -3.64
CA GLU A 78 12.08 -10.97 -2.92
C GLU A 78 13.50 -11.13 -3.42
N PHE A 79 13.83 -12.22 -4.12
CA PHE A 79 15.08 -12.33 -4.86
C PHE A 79 15.14 -11.29 -5.99
N PHE A 80 14.07 -11.14 -6.76
CA PHE A 80 14.00 -10.16 -7.84
C PHE A 80 13.94 -8.73 -7.30
N ASP A 81 13.14 -8.50 -6.26
CA ASP A 81 13.06 -7.20 -5.61
C ASP A 81 14.44 -6.79 -5.06
N SER A 82 15.15 -7.71 -4.40
CA SER A 82 16.51 -7.47 -3.89
C SER A 82 17.51 -7.21 -5.03
N LEU A 83 17.37 -7.88 -6.18
CA LEU A 83 18.24 -7.65 -7.35
C LEU A 83 18.09 -6.22 -7.87
N VAL A 84 16.85 -5.76 -8.03
CA VAL A 84 16.56 -4.39 -8.50
C VAL A 84 17.07 -3.37 -7.50
N ILE A 85 16.78 -3.58 -6.21
CA ILE A 85 17.27 -2.72 -5.11
C ILE A 85 18.80 -2.64 -5.10
N THR A 86 19.50 -3.77 -5.31
CA THR A 86 20.96 -3.78 -5.42
C THR A 86 21.46 -2.96 -6.60
N LEU A 87 20.94 -3.22 -7.80
CA LEU A 87 21.41 -2.55 -9.01
C LEU A 87 21.13 -1.05 -8.97
N TRP A 88 19.91 -0.66 -8.59
CA TRP A 88 19.52 0.74 -8.46
C TRP A 88 20.31 1.45 -7.37
N GLY A 89 20.44 0.84 -6.19
CA GLY A 89 21.22 1.40 -5.08
C GLY A 89 22.69 1.63 -5.47
N CYS A 90 23.30 0.70 -6.21
CA CYS A 90 24.66 0.86 -6.71
C CYS A 90 24.74 2.05 -7.67
N ILE A 91 23.87 2.12 -8.68
CA ILE A 91 23.84 3.23 -9.63
C ILE A 91 23.69 4.55 -8.88
N ASN A 92 22.65 4.67 -8.05
CA ASN A 92 22.37 5.88 -7.28
C ASN A 92 23.55 6.34 -6.42
N THR A 93 24.20 5.41 -5.72
CA THR A 93 25.37 5.71 -4.87
C THR A 93 26.51 6.35 -5.66
N PHE A 94 26.79 5.86 -6.87
CA PHE A 94 27.95 6.29 -7.64
C PHE A 94 27.66 7.39 -8.66
N THR A 95 26.39 7.69 -8.96
CA THR A 95 25.98 8.71 -9.93
C THR A 95 25.41 9.99 -9.31
N GLU A 96 24.95 9.94 -8.05
CA GLU A 96 24.31 11.10 -7.42
C GLU A 96 25.29 12.26 -7.22
N HIS A 97 26.45 11.99 -6.63
CA HIS A 97 27.49 13.00 -6.47
C HIS A 97 28.32 13.16 -7.75
N ARG A 98 28.43 14.40 -8.23
CA ARG A 98 29.34 14.74 -9.33
C ARG A 98 30.77 14.76 -8.81
N TRP A 99 31.47 13.64 -9.00
CA TRP A 99 32.88 13.49 -8.63
C TRP A 99 33.72 14.68 -9.09
N GLY A 100 34.41 15.32 -8.15
CA GLY A 100 35.22 16.52 -8.38
C GLY A 100 34.55 17.84 -7.99
N GLN A 101 33.31 17.81 -7.49
CA GLN A 101 32.64 18.98 -6.89
C GLN A 101 32.57 18.86 -5.36
N PRO A 102 32.36 19.98 -4.62
CA PRO A 102 32.11 19.92 -3.18
C PRO A 102 30.79 19.20 -2.87
N TRP A 103 30.77 18.42 -1.79
CA TRP A 103 29.57 17.75 -1.31
C TRP A 103 28.52 18.76 -0.81
N ARG A 104 27.30 18.63 -1.32
CA ARG A 104 26.13 19.36 -0.80
C ARG A 104 25.35 18.49 0.18
N HIS A 105 24.51 19.12 1.00
CA HIS A 105 23.68 18.39 1.97
C HIS A 105 22.76 17.36 1.28
N ASN A 106 22.15 17.73 0.16
CA ASN A 106 21.26 16.85 -0.60
C ASN A 106 22.02 15.65 -1.19
N ASP A 107 23.25 15.86 -1.69
CA ASP A 107 24.12 14.78 -2.18
C ASP A 107 24.36 13.71 -1.10
N MET A 108 24.59 14.13 0.15
CA MET A 108 24.83 13.23 1.27
C MET A 108 23.58 12.40 1.60
N GLN A 109 22.39 13.02 1.62
CA GLN A 109 21.13 12.31 1.88
C GLN A 109 20.84 11.28 0.79
N HIS A 110 20.94 11.66 -0.48
CA HIS A 110 20.62 10.77 -1.59
C HIS A 110 21.69 9.66 -1.77
N THR A 111 22.98 9.98 -1.61
CA THR A 111 24.05 8.98 -1.68
C THR A 111 23.93 7.95 -0.56
N SER A 112 23.68 8.40 0.68
CA SER A 112 23.48 7.48 1.82
C SER A 112 22.25 6.59 1.65
N MET A 113 21.17 7.11 1.04
CA MET A 113 20.02 6.30 0.64
C MET A 113 20.40 5.23 -0.40
N GLY A 114 21.22 5.58 -1.39
CA GLY A 114 21.79 4.61 -2.33
C GLY A 114 22.57 3.49 -1.63
N ILE A 115 23.40 3.85 -0.64
CA ILE A 115 24.25 2.91 0.08
C ILE A 115 23.42 1.86 0.83
N ILE A 116 22.41 2.29 1.58
CA ILE A 116 21.55 1.35 2.31
C ILE A 116 20.77 0.45 1.34
N TRP A 117 20.33 0.98 0.19
CA TRP A 117 19.66 0.19 -0.83
C TRP A 117 20.53 -0.96 -1.32
N TRP A 118 21.75 -0.71 -1.79
CA TRP A 118 22.53 -1.81 -2.36
C TRP A 118 23.06 -2.80 -1.31
N CYS A 119 23.45 -2.31 -0.13
CA CYS A 119 23.86 -3.16 0.99
C CYS A 119 22.74 -4.10 1.44
N ALA A 120 21.54 -3.55 1.68
CA ALA A 120 20.38 -4.36 2.09
C ALA A 120 19.87 -5.25 0.95
N GLY A 121 19.98 -4.81 -0.30
CA GLY A 121 19.68 -5.63 -1.47
C GLY A 121 20.60 -6.86 -1.58
N LEU A 122 21.91 -6.70 -1.37
CA LEU A 122 22.85 -7.83 -1.37
C LEU A 122 22.52 -8.83 -0.26
N LEU A 123 22.16 -8.33 0.93
CA LEU A 123 21.70 -9.15 2.04
C LEU A 123 20.39 -9.90 1.70
N GLY A 124 19.43 -9.22 1.06
CA GLY A 124 18.19 -9.82 0.57
C GLY A 124 18.43 -10.90 -0.49
N LEU A 125 19.35 -10.68 -1.43
CA LEU A 125 19.77 -11.67 -2.43
C LEU A 125 20.39 -12.92 -1.79
N TRP A 126 21.22 -12.73 -0.76
CA TRP A 126 21.81 -13.82 -0.01
C TRP A 126 20.74 -14.64 0.73
N LEU A 127 19.86 -13.97 1.47
CA LEU A 127 18.80 -14.59 2.26
C LEU A 127 17.67 -15.22 1.44
N SER A 128 17.58 -14.89 0.14
CA SER A 128 16.58 -15.44 -0.77
C SER A 128 16.81 -16.92 -1.17
N ARG A 129 17.86 -17.57 -0.65
CA ARG A 129 18.20 -18.96 -0.95
C ARG A 129 18.41 -19.78 0.33
N ARG A 130 17.87 -21.00 0.36
CA ARG A 130 18.19 -21.99 1.41
C ARG A 130 19.48 -22.73 1.08
N ARG A 131 20.08 -23.41 2.07
CA ARG A 131 21.27 -24.26 1.90
C ARG A 131 21.12 -25.34 0.82
N ASN A 132 19.90 -25.83 0.60
CA ASN A 132 19.57 -26.82 -0.43
C ASN A 132 19.22 -26.20 -1.80
N GLY A 133 19.48 -24.90 -2.01
CA GLY A 133 19.20 -24.20 -3.27
C GLY A 133 17.73 -23.81 -3.48
N ARG A 134 16.81 -24.19 -2.59
CA ARG A 134 15.40 -23.80 -2.72
C ARG A 134 15.19 -22.31 -2.45
N PRO A 135 14.28 -21.64 -3.17
CA PRO A 135 13.95 -20.24 -2.92
C PRO A 135 13.39 -20.02 -1.52
N ARG A 136 13.73 -18.88 -0.93
CA ARG A 136 13.29 -18.46 0.41
C ARG A 136 12.76 -17.02 0.35
N ARG A 137 11.62 -16.77 0.99
CA ARG A 137 11.08 -15.43 1.24
C ARG A 137 11.94 -14.73 2.29
N ASN A 138 12.07 -13.41 2.21
CA ASN A 138 12.76 -12.61 3.23
C ASN A 138 12.14 -11.20 3.28
N ILE A 139 12.44 -10.44 4.32
CA ILE A 139 11.78 -9.14 4.55
C ILE A 139 12.62 -7.92 4.15
N PHE A 140 13.85 -8.12 3.67
CA PHE A 140 14.78 -7.00 3.44
C PHE A 140 14.32 -5.99 2.39
N PRO A 141 13.70 -6.38 1.26
CA PRO A 141 13.11 -5.42 0.33
C PRO A 141 12.07 -4.51 1.01
N ALA A 142 11.25 -5.07 1.90
CA ALA A 142 10.24 -4.31 2.64
C ALA A 142 10.87 -3.37 3.69
N ILE A 143 11.96 -3.81 4.33
CA ILE A 143 12.74 -2.95 5.24
C ILE A 143 13.34 -1.76 4.48
N VAL A 144 13.89 -1.96 3.28
CA VAL A 144 14.43 -0.87 2.45
C VAL A 144 13.35 0.14 2.10
N ILE A 145 12.16 -0.33 1.69
CA ILE A 145 11.01 0.54 1.42
C ILE A 145 10.63 1.33 2.69
N LEU A 146 10.58 0.68 3.85
CA LEU A 146 10.24 1.33 5.11
C LEU A 146 11.27 2.40 5.50
N LEU A 147 12.56 2.10 5.42
CA LEU A 147 13.65 3.05 5.72
C LEU A 147 13.66 4.22 4.73
N THR A 148 13.35 3.95 3.46
CA THR A 148 13.17 5.00 2.44
C THR A 148 12.02 5.92 2.84
N GLY A 149 10.88 5.36 3.26
CA GLY A 149 9.75 6.15 3.74
C GLY A 149 10.10 7.01 4.95
N TYR A 150 10.85 6.46 5.91
CA TYR A 150 11.36 7.22 7.06
C TYR A 150 12.23 8.41 6.60
N ALA A 151 13.23 8.16 5.76
CA ALA A 151 14.13 9.21 5.28
C ALA A 151 13.38 10.31 4.52
N MET A 152 12.43 9.93 3.68
CA MET A 152 11.62 10.86 2.89
C MET A 152 10.61 11.62 3.74
N SER A 153 10.15 11.05 4.85
CA SER A 153 9.21 11.73 5.75
C SER A 153 9.80 12.97 6.41
N SER A 154 11.13 13.01 6.53
CA SER A 154 11.93 14.10 7.08
C SER A 154 12.76 14.84 6.04
N HIS A 155 12.45 14.65 4.74
CA HIS A 155 13.23 15.27 3.68
C HIS A 155 12.95 16.79 3.63
N PRO A 156 13.97 17.65 3.77
CA PRO A 156 13.77 19.10 3.81
C PRO A 156 13.28 19.62 2.46
N GLN A 157 12.35 20.58 2.49
CA GLN A 157 11.80 21.25 1.31
C GLN A 157 11.76 22.76 1.56
N HIS A 158 11.88 23.55 0.49
CA HIS A 158 11.84 25.01 0.58
C HIS A 158 10.42 25.54 0.85
N LEU A 159 9.40 24.87 0.31
CA LEU A 159 8.00 25.24 0.50
C LEU A 159 7.36 24.37 1.60
N PRO A 160 6.72 24.95 2.63
CA PRO A 160 6.06 24.19 3.70
C PRO A 160 5.01 23.21 3.18
N LEU A 161 4.25 23.60 2.15
CA LEU A 161 3.28 22.72 1.49
C LEU A 161 3.95 21.46 0.92
N SER A 162 5.08 21.63 0.22
CA SER A 162 5.86 20.50 -0.31
C SER A 162 6.39 19.59 0.81
N ALA A 163 6.88 20.16 1.92
CA ALA A 163 7.36 19.39 3.06
C ALA A 163 6.26 18.47 3.63
N MET A 164 5.05 19.00 3.81
CA MET A 164 3.91 18.21 4.32
C MET A 164 3.51 17.08 3.36
N VAL A 165 3.49 17.34 2.05
CA VAL A 165 3.19 16.31 1.04
C VAL A 165 4.28 15.22 1.05
N HIS A 166 5.56 15.60 1.14
CA HIS A 166 6.68 14.66 1.27
C HIS A 166 6.63 13.85 2.57
N SER A 167 6.22 14.45 3.68
CA SER A 167 6.00 13.74 4.95
C SER A 167 4.94 12.64 4.81
N VAL A 168 3.79 12.96 4.20
CA VAL A 168 2.72 11.97 3.96
C VAL A 168 3.13 10.91 2.94
N PHE A 169 3.88 11.28 1.91
CA PHE A 169 4.53 10.31 1.01
C PHE A 169 5.41 9.32 1.80
N GLY A 170 6.26 9.83 2.68
CA GLY A 170 7.12 9.03 3.55
C GLY A 170 6.33 8.08 4.45
N TYR A 171 5.28 8.56 5.12
CA TYR A 171 4.41 7.72 5.96
C TYR A 171 3.67 6.64 5.16
N THR A 172 3.20 6.98 3.96
CA THR A 172 2.54 6.04 3.04
C THR A 172 3.52 4.92 2.65
N LEU A 173 4.78 5.28 2.37
CA LEU A 173 5.82 4.32 1.99
C LEU A 173 6.27 3.46 3.18
N MET A 174 6.35 4.03 4.39
CA MET A 174 6.56 3.28 5.63
C MET A 174 5.44 2.26 5.85
N ALA A 175 4.18 2.67 5.67
CA ALA A 175 3.02 1.79 5.78
C ALA A 175 3.07 0.66 4.73
N ALA A 176 3.50 0.95 3.50
CA ALA A 176 3.67 -0.07 2.45
C ALA A 176 4.70 -1.14 2.84
N GLY A 177 5.86 -0.71 3.35
CA GLY A 177 6.92 -1.59 3.85
C GLY A 177 6.46 -2.42 5.06
N ALA A 178 5.80 -1.78 6.04
CA ALA A 178 5.24 -2.46 7.21
C ALA A 178 4.17 -3.49 6.82
N ALA A 179 3.23 -3.12 5.96
CA ALA A 179 2.21 -4.02 5.42
C ALA A 179 2.87 -5.22 4.71
N ARG A 180 3.96 -5.01 3.98
CA ARG A 180 4.66 -6.11 3.28
C ARG A 180 5.34 -7.06 4.26
N ILE A 181 5.92 -6.55 5.35
CA ILE A 181 6.46 -7.39 6.43
C ILE A 181 5.33 -8.20 7.07
N VAL A 182 4.19 -7.58 7.37
CA VAL A 182 3.04 -8.27 7.94
C VAL A 182 2.51 -9.36 7.00
N GLU A 183 2.43 -9.06 5.71
CA GLU A 183 2.02 -10.01 4.68
C GLU A 183 2.93 -11.24 4.66
N ILE A 184 4.25 -11.04 4.60
CA ILE A 184 5.22 -12.14 4.51
C ILE A 184 5.21 -12.99 5.78
N CYS A 185 5.29 -12.36 6.95
CA CYS A 185 5.46 -13.04 8.22
C CYS A 185 4.16 -13.70 8.73
N PHE A 186 3.01 -13.03 8.62
CA PHE A 186 1.77 -13.45 9.29
C PHE A 186 0.71 -13.99 8.32
N VAL A 187 0.52 -13.35 7.17
CA VAL A 187 -0.51 -13.76 6.19
C VAL A 187 -0.03 -14.98 5.40
N LEU A 188 1.15 -14.88 4.79
CA LEU A 188 1.74 -15.94 3.98
C LEU A 188 2.52 -16.95 4.82
N LYS A 189 3.11 -16.52 5.96
CA LYS A 189 4.00 -17.34 6.79
C LYS A 189 5.15 -17.93 5.97
N ASP A 190 5.84 -17.07 5.22
CA ASP A 190 6.90 -17.42 4.27
C ASP A 190 6.50 -18.36 3.11
N ARG A 191 5.20 -18.63 2.91
CA ARG A 191 4.70 -19.36 1.74
C ARG A 191 4.61 -18.44 0.52
N SER A 192 4.51 -19.03 -0.67
CA SER A 192 4.40 -18.30 -1.93
C SER A 192 3.00 -17.72 -2.16
N ALA A 193 1.96 -18.42 -1.74
CA ALA A 193 0.56 -18.00 -1.84
C ALA A 193 -0.24 -18.49 -0.63
N VAL A 194 -1.43 -17.90 -0.42
CA VAL A 194 -2.38 -18.30 0.63
C VAL A 194 -3.03 -19.64 0.29
N SER A 195 -3.45 -19.80 -0.97
CA SER A 195 -4.04 -21.01 -1.53
C SER A 195 -3.00 -21.83 -2.31
N ASP A 196 -3.16 -23.15 -2.33
CA ASP A 196 -2.22 -24.06 -3.03
C ASP A 196 -2.25 -23.86 -4.55
N ASP A 197 -3.43 -23.59 -5.11
CA ASP A 197 -3.61 -23.25 -6.51
C ASP A 197 -3.19 -21.80 -6.84
N GLY A 198 -3.06 -20.94 -5.82
CA GLY A 198 -2.65 -19.55 -5.93
C GLY A 198 -3.71 -18.65 -6.55
N THR A 199 -4.99 -19.08 -6.55
CA THR A 199 -6.09 -18.30 -7.14
C THR A 199 -6.76 -17.37 -6.14
N GLU A 200 -6.65 -17.67 -4.85
CA GLU A 200 -7.18 -16.84 -3.78
C GLU A 200 -6.10 -15.92 -3.20
N ALA A 201 -6.41 -14.62 -3.17
CA ALA A 201 -5.65 -13.59 -2.48
C ALA A 201 -6.42 -13.09 -1.25
N SER A 202 -5.73 -12.95 -0.12
CA SER A 202 -6.31 -12.33 1.07
C SER A 202 -6.47 -10.82 0.86
N SER A 203 -7.52 -10.21 1.41
CA SER A 203 -7.76 -8.77 1.34
C SER A 203 -6.55 -7.94 1.79
N PHE A 204 -5.78 -8.45 2.77
CA PHE A 204 -4.59 -7.76 3.27
C PHE A 204 -3.47 -7.66 2.23
N GLN A 205 -3.37 -8.61 1.28
CA GLN A 205 -2.30 -8.62 0.27
C GLN A 205 -2.44 -7.50 -0.77
N TYR A 206 -3.62 -6.88 -0.86
CA TYR A 206 -3.85 -5.72 -1.72
C TYR A 206 -3.33 -4.42 -1.11
N LEU A 207 -3.05 -4.39 0.20
CA LEU A 207 -2.67 -3.18 0.91
C LEU A 207 -1.30 -2.65 0.45
N THR A 208 -0.26 -3.48 0.39
CA THR A 208 1.06 -3.04 -0.07
C THR A 208 1.04 -2.51 -1.51
N PRO A 209 0.48 -3.22 -2.51
CA PRO A 209 0.36 -2.67 -3.86
C PRO A 209 -0.39 -1.33 -3.88
N PHE A 210 -1.53 -1.23 -3.20
CA PHE A 210 -2.32 0.00 -3.14
C PHE A 210 -1.52 1.19 -2.57
N LEU A 211 -0.84 0.98 -1.44
CA LEU A 211 -0.01 2.03 -0.83
C LEU A 211 1.14 2.46 -1.75
N LEU A 212 1.70 1.55 -2.56
CA LEU A 212 2.71 1.90 -3.55
C LEU A 212 2.15 2.69 -4.74
N TYR A 213 0.91 2.43 -5.18
CA TYR A 213 0.22 3.33 -6.12
C TYR A 213 0.06 4.72 -5.52
N ALA A 214 -0.43 4.82 -4.28
CA ALA A 214 -0.60 6.09 -3.59
C ALA A 214 0.74 6.83 -3.44
N SER A 215 1.78 6.15 -2.96
CA SER A 215 3.14 6.71 -2.88
C SER A 215 3.66 7.22 -4.23
N GLY A 216 3.40 6.50 -5.32
CA GLY A 216 3.80 6.93 -6.65
C GLY A 216 3.12 8.23 -7.09
N PHE A 217 1.80 8.36 -6.90
CA PHE A 217 1.08 9.60 -7.22
C PHE A 217 1.43 10.76 -6.28
N LEU A 218 1.62 10.50 -4.98
CA LEU A 218 2.11 11.50 -4.03
C LEU A 218 3.47 12.05 -4.45
N PHE A 219 4.39 11.17 -4.85
CA PHE A 219 5.73 11.58 -5.29
C PHE A 219 5.68 12.33 -6.62
N MET A 220 4.91 11.86 -7.62
CA MET A 220 4.76 12.59 -8.89
C MET A 220 4.09 13.95 -8.69
N GLY A 221 3.14 14.04 -7.78
CA GLY A 221 2.39 15.26 -7.51
C GLY A 221 3.16 16.33 -6.75
N ALA A 222 4.36 16.04 -6.21
CA ALA A 222 5.12 16.94 -5.34
C ALA A 222 6.22 17.73 -6.09
N THR A 223 6.07 17.95 -7.39
CA THR A 223 6.99 18.83 -8.15
C THR A 223 6.92 20.27 -7.64
N GLU A 224 8.03 20.99 -7.69
CA GLU A 224 8.13 22.38 -7.20
C GLU A 224 7.06 23.30 -7.81
N GLU A 225 6.95 23.31 -9.15
CA GLU A 225 5.98 24.14 -9.88
C GLU A 225 4.51 23.82 -9.51
N GLN A 226 4.18 22.54 -9.35
CA GLN A 226 2.83 22.13 -8.93
C GLN A 226 2.54 22.55 -7.49
N MET A 227 3.52 22.42 -6.59
CA MET A 227 3.37 22.83 -5.20
C MET A 227 3.20 24.34 -5.07
N GLU A 228 3.93 25.13 -5.84
CA GLU A 228 3.76 26.59 -5.89
C GLU A 228 2.38 26.97 -6.43
N LEU A 229 1.93 26.34 -7.52
CA LEU A 229 0.60 26.58 -8.08
C LEU A 229 -0.50 26.33 -7.05
N LEU A 230 -0.44 25.21 -6.33
CA LEU A 230 -1.41 24.86 -5.29
C LEU A 230 -1.35 25.83 -4.10
N SER A 231 -0.14 26.21 -3.67
CA SER A 231 0.06 27.19 -2.60
C SER A 231 -0.53 28.55 -2.95
N ASN A 232 -0.32 29.02 -4.19
CA ASN A 232 -0.86 30.29 -4.68
C ASN A 232 -2.40 30.26 -4.82
N ALA A 233 -2.97 29.08 -5.08
CA ALA A 233 -4.42 28.87 -5.10
C ALA A 233 -5.04 28.71 -3.70
N GLY A 234 -4.23 28.71 -2.63
CA GLY A 234 -4.71 28.50 -1.26
C GLY A 234 -5.21 27.08 -0.99
N ILE A 235 -4.77 26.09 -1.78
CA ILE A 235 -5.16 24.68 -1.60
C ILE A 235 -4.26 24.06 -0.53
N ASP A 236 -4.89 23.49 0.50
CA ASP A 236 -4.18 22.81 1.58
C ASP A 236 -3.69 21.41 1.16
N HIS A 237 -2.68 20.91 1.88
CA HIS A 237 -2.08 19.61 1.63
C HIS A 237 -3.07 18.44 1.81
N VAL A 238 -4.00 18.50 2.76
CA VAL A 238 -4.93 17.40 3.07
C VAL A 238 -5.88 17.18 1.89
N SER A 239 -6.52 18.25 1.42
CA SER A 239 -7.41 18.24 0.26
C SER A 239 -6.69 17.69 -0.96
N TYR A 240 -5.47 18.17 -1.22
CA TYR A 240 -4.66 17.71 -2.34
C TYR A 240 -4.25 16.22 -2.23
N ILE A 241 -3.83 15.78 -1.05
CA ILE A 241 -3.46 14.38 -0.79
C ILE A 241 -4.65 13.44 -1.01
N LEU A 242 -5.85 13.80 -0.56
CA LEU A 242 -7.06 12.99 -0.77
C LEU A 242 -7.40 12.85 -2.26
N VAL A 243 -7.17 13.90 -3.06
CA VAL A 243 -7.30 13.82 -4.52
C VAL A 243 -6.30 12.82 -5.11
N LEU A 244 -5.03 12.88 -4.70
CA LEU A 244 -4.00 11.95 -5.18
C LEU A 244 -4.28 10.49 -4.78
N TYR A 245 -4.76 10.26 -3.56
CA TYR A 245 -5.23 8.93 -3.12
C TYR A 245 -6.44 8.46 -3.93
N SER A 246 -7.36 9.36 -4.29
CA SER A 246 -8.50 9.03 -5.14
C SER A 246 -8.07 8.60 -6.54
N VAL A 247 -7.08 9.29 -7.13
CA VAL A 247 -6.46 8.88 -8.41
C VAL A 247 -5.80 7.51 -8.28
N ALA A 248 -5.10 7.26 -7.16
CA ALA A 248 -4.52 5.94 -6.86
C ALA A 248 -5.58 4.84 -6.79
N CYS A 249 -6.72 5.09 -6.15
CA CYS A 249 -7.86 4.16 -6.11
C CYS A 249 -8.39 3.83 -7.51
N ILE A 250 -8.57 4.85 -8.37
CA ILE A 250 -9.08 4.66 -9.74
C ILE A 250 -8.08 3.85 -10.57
N MET A 251 -6.78 4.17 -10.48
CA MET A 251 -5.74 3.42 -11.18
C MET A 251 -5.68 1.96 -10.68
N PHE A 252 -5.74 1.75 -9.37
CA PHE A 252 -5.73 0.41 -8.79
C PHE A 252 -6.95 -0.40 -9.23
N LEU A 253 -8.14 0.20 -9.23
CA LEU A 253 -9.37 -0.41 -9.75
C LEU A 253 -9.20 -0.80 -11.23
N PHE A 254 -8.72 0.12 -12.06
CA PHE A 254 -8.52 -0.12 -13.48
C PHE A 254 -7.60 -1.32 -13.74
N ILE A 255 -6.45 -1.38 -13.06
CA ILE A 255 -5.51 -2.52 -13.19
C ILE A 255 -6.15 -3.82 -12.70
N ASN A 256 -6.88 -3.81 -11.59
CA ASN A 256 -7.58 -5.01 -11.10
C ASN A 256 -8.63 -5.51 -12.10
N ILE A 257 -9.40 -4.61 -12.73
CA ILE A 257 -10.37 -4.97 -13.78
C ILE A 257 -9.65 -5.63 -14.95
N LEU A 258 -8.56 -5.04 -15.44
CA LEU A 258 -7.78 -5.60 -16.55
C LEU A 258 -7.24 -7.00 -16.22
N LEU A 259 -6.69 -7.19 -15.03
CA LEU A 259 -6.14 -8.47 -14.59
C LEU A 259 -7.23 -9.52 -14.35
N HIS A 260 -8.39 -9.12 -13.84
CA HIS A 260 -9.53 -10.01 -13.72
C HIS A 260 -10.03 -10.50 -15.08
N ILE A 261 -10.22 -9.57 -16.04
CA ILE A 261 -10.60 -9.92 -17.41
C ILE A 261 -9.55 -10.85 -18.02
N TYR A 262 -8.27 -10.53 -17.90
CA TYR A 262 -7.19 -11.38 -18.38
C TYR A 262 -7.23 -12.78 -17.73
N GLY A 263 -7.37 -12.87 -16.41
CA GLY A 263 -7.42 -14.13 -15.68
C GLY A 263 -8.56 -15.05 -16.13
N VAL A 264 -9.77 -14.50 -16.29
CA VAL A 264 -10.95 -15.27 -16.73
C VAL A 264 -10.78 -15.82 -18.14
N HIS A 265 -10.15 -15.07 -19.05
CA HIS A 265 -10.01 -15.47 -20.46
C HIS A 265 -8.76 -16.34 -20.71
N ALA A 266 -7.65 -16.09 -20.02
CA ALA A 266 -6.42 -16.84 -20.18
C ALA A 266 -6.46 -18.19 -19.46
N PHE A 267 -7.23 -18.31 -18.38
CA PHE A 267 -7.33 -19.52 -17.55
C PHE A 267 -8.80 -19.92 -17.29
N PRO A 268 -9.55 -20.36 -18.31
CA PRO A 268 -10.97 -20.68 -18.16
C PRO A 268 -11.24 -21.90 -17.25
N GLU A 269 -10.29 -22.84 -17.14
CA GLU A 269 -10.46 -24.06 -16.36
C GLU A 269 -10.42 -23.81 -14.84
N THR A 270 -9.60 -22.88 -14.36
CA THR A 270 -9.63 -22.45 -12.94
C THR A 270 -10.92 -21.69 -12.62
N ALA A 271 -11.43 -20.88 -13.56
CA ALA A 271 -12.70 -20.19 -13.42
C ALA A 271 -13.90 -21.17 -13.36
N LYS A 272 -13.90 -22.23 -14.16
CA LYS A 272 -14.92 -23.29 -14.14
C LYS A 272 -14.86 -24.13 -12.86
N TYR A 273 -13.66 -24.51 -12.41
CA TYR A 273 -13.46 -25.28 -11.17
C TYR A 273 -14.04 -24.53 -9.96
N ASN A 274 -13.75 -23.24 -9.81
CA ASN A 274 -14.30 -22.42 -8.73
C ASN A 274 -15.83 -22.30 -8.78
N ARG A 275 -16.42 -22.27 -9.98
CA ARG A 275 -17.89 -22.27 -10.14
C ARG A 275 -18.50 -23.63 -9.78
N GLY A 276 -17.88 -24.74 -10.21
CA GLY A 276 -18.29 -26.10 -9.88
C GLY A 276 -18.18 -26.41 -8.39
N ALA A 277 -17.07 -26.02 -7.74
CA ALA A 277 -16.86 -26.18 -6.30
C ALA A 277 -17.86 -25.34 -5.47
N ARG A 278 -18.15 -24.09 -5.90
CA ARG A 278 -19.22 -23.29 -5.28
C ARG A 278 -20.60 -23.91 -5.43
N MET A 279 -20.92 -24.47 -6.60
CA MET A 279 -22.21 -25.14 -6.82
C MET A 279 -22.33 -26.45 -6.04
N ALA A 280 -21.26 -27.25 -5.94
CA ALA A 280 -21.23 -28.45 -5.11
C ALA A 280 -21.37 -28.14 -3.62
N ARG A 281 -20.72 -27.07 -3.14
CA ARG A 281 -20.81 -26.60 -1.75
C ARG A 281 -22.16 -25.95 -1.40
N ASN A 282 -22.85 -25.36 -2.37
CA ASN A 282 -24.24 -24.91 -2.20
C ASN A 282 -25.26 -26.04 -2.35
N GLY A 283 -24.96 -27.09 -3.13
CA GLY A 283 -25.79 -28.28 -3.29
C GLY A 283 -25.78 -29.21 -2.06
N SER A 284 -24.72 -29.18 -1.24
CA SER A 284 -24.62 -29.94 0.01
C SER A 284 -25.29 -29.27 1.22
N ARG A 285 -25.98 -28.13 1.03
CA ARG A 285 -26.87 -27.53 2.03
C ARG A 285 -28.29 -28.12 1.99
N GLN A 286 -28.44 -29.40 1.65
CA GLN A 286 -29.70 -30.11 1.84
C GLN A 286 -29.88 -30.48 3.31
N ARG A 287 -31.04 -30.09 3.83
CA ARG A 287 -31.60 -30.34 5.18
C ARG A 287 -31.08 -31.64 5.83
N PRO A 288 -30.77 -31.65 7.14
CA PRO A 288 -30.52 -32.89 7.85
C PRO A 288 -31.78 -33.77 7.80
N PRO A 289 -31.66 -35.11 7.67
CA PRO A 289 -32.81 -35.99 7.66
C PRO A 289 -33.48 -35.96 9.04
N GLN A 290 -34.77 -35.63 9.07
CA GLN A 290 -35.61 -35.82 10.25
C GLN A 290 -35.77 -37.33 10.49
N TYR A 291 -35.04 -37.87 11.46
CA TYR A 291 -35.30 -39.21 11.98
C TYR A 291 -36.31 -39.12 13.13
N ARG A 292 -37.49 -39.70 12.93
CA ARG A 292 -38.54 -39.90 13.96
C ARG A 292 -38.41 -41.32 14.52
N SER A 293 -38.25 -41.43 15.84
CA SER A 293 -38.86 -42.41 16.79
C SER A 293 -37.86 -42.68 17.94
N SER A 294 -38.17 -42.26 19.17
CA SER A 294 -38.88 -43.03 20.22
C SER A 294 -37.94 -43.93 21.05
N THR A 295 -37.71 -43.50 22.30
CA THR A 295 -37.59 -44.27 23.56
C THR A 295 -36.73 -45.53 23.62
N SER A 296 -35.67 -45.53 24.45
CA SER A 296 -35.50 -46.44 25.62
C SER A 296 -34.10 -46.31 26.23
N PHE A 297 -34.08 -46.32 27.56
CA PHE A 297 -32.96 -46.44 28.50
C PHE A 297 -31.90 -47.50 28.16
N ALA A 298 -30.63 -47.20 28.46
CA ALA A 298 -29.75 -48.04 29.30
C ALA A 298 -28.51 -47.24 29.74
N LEU A 299 -28.16 -47.39 31.02
CA LEU A 299 -27.20 -46.61 31.80
C LEU A 299 -26.20 -47.58 32.43
N GLU A 300 -24.90 -47.36 32.21
CA GLU A 300 -23.77 -47.93 33.00
C GLU A 300 -22.50 -47.12 32.64
N ARG A 301 -22.10 -46.07 33.37
CA ARG A 301 -21.29 -46.01 34.63
C ARG A 301 -19.97 -46.80 34.49
N PHE A 302 -18.78 -46.19 34.39
CA PHE A 302 -18.07 -45.48 35.48
C PHE A 302 -16.84 -44.65 35.02
N GLN A 303 -16.74 -43.44 35.60
CA GLN A 303 -15.60 -42.61 36.08
C GLN A 303 -14.22 -42.56 35.41
N LEU A 304 -13.80 -41.33 35.05
CA LEU A 304 -12.63 -40.65 35.67
C LEU A 304 -12.71 -39.12 35.47
N GLU A 305 -12.16 -38.41 36.44
CA GLU A 305 -12.44 -37.04 36.90
C GLU A 305 -12.13 -35.86 35.94
N SER A 306 -12.93 -34.80 36.10
CA SER A 306 -12.75 -33.43 35.58
C SER A 306 -11.69 -32.62 36.38
N PRO A 307 -11.23 -31.45 35.89
CA PRO A 307 -11.99 -30.22 36.15
C PRO A 307 -12.22 -29.33 34.92
N GLN A 308 -13.39 -28.70 34.95
CA GLN A 308 -13.98 -27.77 33.98
C GLN A 308 -13.25 -26.41 33.94
N VAL A 309 -13.21 -25.81 32.74
CA VAL A 309 -13.23 -24.34 32.57
C VAL A 309 -14.36 -23.99 31.61
N ASN A 310 -15.26 -23.13 32.08
CA ASN A 310 -16.56 -22.80 31.53
C ASN A 310 -16.51 -22.00 30.21
N GLY A 311 -17.26 -22.46 29.21
CA GLY A 311 -17.76 -21.63 28.10
C GLY A 311 -19.24 -21.31 28.34
N LEU A 312 -19.54 -20.07 28.71
CA LEU A 312 -20.90 -19.60 28.97
C LEU A 312 -21.64 -19.37 27.64
N ILE A 313 -22.82 -19.97 27.50
CA ILE A 313 -23.78 -19.67 26.43
C ILE A 313 -24.41 -18.30 26.74
N ARG A 314 -24.23 -17.34 25.83
CA ARG A 314 -24.72 -15.95 25.95
C ARG A 314 -26.23 -15.90 25.69
N THR A 315 -27.00 -15.31 26.59
CA THR A 315 -28.45 -15.13 26.46
C THR A 315 -28.81 -13.82 25.73
N PRO A 316 -30.01 -13.73 25.11
CA PRO A 316 -30.44 -12.57 24.31
C PRO A 316 -30.40 -11.24 25.08
N SER A 317 -30.67 -11.26 26.38
CA SER A 317 -30.69 -10.05 27.23
C SER A 317 -29.32 -9.38 27.37
N GLN A 318 -28.23 -10.15 27.28
CA GLN A 318 -26.87 -9.57 27.30
C GLN A 318 -26.50 -8.92 25.97
N THR A 319 -27.20 -9.25 24.88
CA THR A 319 -26.94 -8.64 23.56
C THR A 319 -27.68 -7.31 23.44
N GLU A 320 -28.86 -7.17 24.05
CA GLU A 320 -29.56 -5.88 24.16
C GLU A 320 -28.79 -4.88 25.03
N GLN A 321 -28.30 -5.28 26.22
CA GLN A 321 -27.52 -4.37 27.07
C GLN A 321 -26.23 -3.84 26.41
N ILE A 322 -25.61 -4.62 25.52
CA ILE A 322 -24.42 -4.18 24.78
C ILE A 322 -24.80 -3.19 23.67
N ARG A 323 -25.97 -3.36 23.06
CA ARG A 323 -26.47 -2.45 22.02
C ARG A 323 -26.85 -1.09 22.61
N ASP A 324 -27.49 -1.10 23.78
CA ASP A 324 -27.85 0.12 24.52
C ASP A 324 -26.60 0.87 25.01
N ALA A 325 -25.55 0.14 25.42
CA ALA A 325 -24.27 0.75 25.79
C ALA A 325 -23.55 1.40 24.59
N GLN A 326 -23.64 0.81 23.39
CA GLN A 326 -23.06 1.40 22.18
C GLN A 326 -23.85 2.61 21.64
N GLU A 327 -25.18 2.63 21.80
CA GLU A 327 -25.99 3.81 21.46
C GLU A 327 -25.70 4.99 22.41
N PHE A 328 -25.49 4.73 23.71
CA PHE A 328 -25.16 5.76 24.69
C PHE A 328 -23.76 6.38 24.47
N GLU A 329 -22.78 5.59 24.02
CA GLU A 329 -21.46 6.10 23.62
C GLU A 329 -21.51 6.93 22.33
N LEU A 330 -22.39 6.58 21.39
CA LEU A 330 -22.55 7.31 20.12
C LEU A 330 -23.28 8.64 20.32
N GLU A 331 -24.31 8.69 21.16
CA GLU A 331 -24.97 9.95 21.56
C GLU A 331 -24.02 10.87 22.35
N GLY A 332 -23.14 10.31 23.20
CA GLY A 332 -22.10 11.08 23.89
C GLY A 332 -21.06 11.72 22.95
N LEU A 333 -20.71 11.04 21.86
CA LEU A 333 -19.80 11.55 20.83
C LEU A 333 -20.46 12.61 19.92
N ILE A 334 -21.76 12.50 19.68
CA ILE A 334 -22.52 13.49 18.89
C ILE A 334 -22.82 14.73 19.73
N GLY A 335 -23.17 14.57 21.02
CA GLY A 335 -23.42 15.68 21.94
C GLY A 335 -22.18 16.50 22.30
N ALA A 336 -20.99 15.91 22.26
CA ALA A 336 -19.73 16.64 22.42
C ALA A 336 -19.38 17.49 21.18
N ALA A 337 -19.72 17.01 19.97
CA ALA A 337 -19.44 17.73 18.72
C ALA A 337 -20.38 18.94 18.47
N ASP A 338 -21.53 18.99 19.12
CA ASP A 338 -22.43 20.14 19.10
C ASP A 338 -22.13 21.16 20.21
N LYS A 339 -21.58 20.73 21.36
CA LYS A 339 -21.20 21.65 22.44
C LYS A 339 -20.01 22.54 22.11
N ASP A 340 -19.09 22.06 21.28
CA ASP A 340 -17.92 22.82 20.83
C ASP A 340 -18.26 23.86 19.73
N ARG A 341 -19.49 23.87 19.19
CA ARG A 341 -19.92 24.88 18.20
C ARG A 341 -20.60 26.10 18.82
N ASP A 342 -21.12 25.97 20.05
CA ASP A 342 -21.87 27.05 20.71
C ASP A 342 -21.01 27.90 21.67
N GLU A 343 -19.74 27.52 21.92
CA GLU A 343 -18.80 28.31 22.74
C GLU A 343 -17.97 29.35 21.95
N GLU A 344 -17.99 29.32 20.61
CA GLU A 344 -17.17 30.23 19.78
C GLU A 344 -17.87 31.57 19.41
N ASP A 345 -19.14 31.77 19.76
CA ASP A 345 -19.92 33.01 19.45
C ASP A 345 -20.33 33.82 20.69
N SER A 346 -19.40 34.01 21.64
CA SER A 346 -19.56 34.95 22.76
C SER A 346 -18.85 36.28 22.46
N PRO A 347 -19.49 37.45 22.64
CA PRO A 347 -18.89 38.74 22.31
C PRO A 347 -17.73 39.09 23.26
N VAL A 348 -16.54 39.27 22.70
CA VAL A 348 -15.33 39.72 23.40
C VAL A 348 -15.45 41.19 23.79
N THR A 349 -15.44 41.50 25.09
CA THR A 349 -15.28 42.87 25.60
C THR A 349 -13.84 43.36 25.42
N PRO A 350 -13.60 44.58 24.89
CA PRO A 350 -12.24 45.09 24.66
C PRO A 350 -11.57 45.54 25.96
N THR A 351 -10.29 45.19 26.11
CA THR A 351 -9.39 45.66 27.17
C THR A 351 -8.92 47.10 26.91
N PRO A 352 -8.76 47.95 27.94
CA PRO A 352 -8.30 49.32 27.77
C PRO A 352 -6.77 49.40 27.54
N PRO A 353 -6.28 50.43 26.82
CA PRO A 353 -4.86 50.55 26.47
C PRO A 353 -3.98 50.98 27.65
N PRO A 354 -2.66 50.68 27.61
CA PRO A 354 -1.74 50.98 28.70
C PRO A 354 -1.41 52.48 28.82
N VAL A 355 -1.28 52.94 30.07
CA VAL A 355 -0.93 54.31 30.46
C VAL A 355 0.58 54.55 30.27
N PRO A 356 1.03 55.67 29.67
CA PRO A 356 2.45 55.98 29.52
C PRO A 356 3.11 56.44 30.84
N PRO A 357 4.41 56.16 31.06
CA PRO A 357 5.11 56.55 32.28
C PRO A 357 5.32 58.08 32.35
N LYS A 358 5.22 58.62 33.57
CA LYS A 358 5.48 60.04 33.88
C LYS A 358 6.96 60.38 33.69
N PRO A 359 7.30 61.60 33.26
CA PRO A 359 8.67 62.07 33.22
C PRO A 359 9.16 62.37 34.65
N GLU A 360 10.30 61.81 35.04
CA GLU A 360 11.05 62.27 36.21
C GLU A 360 11.86 63.52 35.84
N VAL A 361 11.87 64.47 36.78
CA VAL A 361 12.53 65.79 36.73
C VAL A 361 13.97 65.67 37.19
#